data_AF-A0A1L0B7P8-F1
#
_entry.id   AF-A0A1L0B7P8-F1
#
_cell.length_a   1.000
_cell.length_b   1.000
_cell.length_c   1.000
_cell.angle_alpha   90.00
_cell.angle_beta   90.00
_cell.angle_gamma   90.00
#
_symmetry.space_group_name_H-M   'P 1'
#
loop_
_entity.id
_entity.type
_entity.pdbx_description
1 polymer ?
#
loop_
_entity_poly.entity_id
_entity_poly.type
_entity_poly.pdbx_seq_one_letter_code
_entity_poly.pdbx_strand_id
1 'polypeptide(L)'
;MVSVLILGSGGVGSMAAYALDSHDDTTVTTVIRSDYDAVKENGYKIKSVDYGDVKYHPTNIVKTLEDARQYGPFDYVVVSTKNTPDITKVENLIEPVVTEEVSAIVLLQNGIDIGAPVIAKYPKNVVLSGVSMISSTNYGDGVIDHEGHDFLKVGYFENTKLPLEFQEKRAKDFVDLYHNGKNECLYDEDVKYTRWRKLVYNATLNPICTLTNVDVGRLEMFGGVELMVRPAMREVLAIAKSDGVTLDESIMEFMIRSDDGVYYSPSMLVDLRKGNYVELEVINGNPVRIAQKNGVDAPVLTMIYNLLKVIQLRTKEAKGAIEVPKDRPLPGDSFVLEGS
;
A
#
# COMPACT_ATOMS: atom_id res chain seq x y z
N MET A 1 18.30 11.98 -17.95
CA MET A 1 17.69 10.71 -17.49
C MET A 1 17.59 10.75 -15.97
N VAL A 2 16.37 10.80 -15.45
CA VAL A 2 16.00 10.60 -14.05
C VAL A 2 16.07 9.11 -13.75
N SER A 3 16.86 8.72 -12.76
CA SER A 3 17.01 7.31 -12.38
C SER A 3 15.96 6.92 -11.34
N VAL A 4 15.15 5.91 -11.63
CA VAL A 4 14.05 5.46 -10.76
C VAL A 4 14.22 4.00 -10.39
N LEU A 5 14.12 3.69 -9.10
CA LEU A 5 14.07 2.32 -8.59
C LEU A 5 12.64 1.95 -8.23
N ILE A 6 12.16 0.78 -8.69
CA ILE A 6 10.90 0.18 -8.28
C ILE A 6 11.17 -1.00 -7.36
N LEU A 7 10.73 -0.89 -6.11
CA LEU A 7 10.74 -1.96 -5.13
C LEU A 7 9.32 -2.51 -4.93
N GLY A 8 9.11 -3.73 -5.42
CA GLY A 8 7.84 -4.46 -5.29
C GLY A 8 7.08 -4.54 -6.60
N SER A 9 7.50 -5.45 -7.47
CA SER A 9 6.92 -5.69 -8.81
C SER A 9 5.65 -6.56 -8.80
N GLY A 10 4.71 -6.26 -7.89
CA GLY A 10 3.33 -6.76 -7.96
C GLY A 10 2.53 -5.99 -9.01
N GLY A 11 1.19 -6.14 -9.05
CA GLY A 11 0.35 -5.44 -10.03
C GLY A 11 0.61 -3.91 -10.08
N VAL A 12 0.49 -3.24 -8.93
CA VAL A 12 0.75 -1.78 -8.80
C VAL A 12 2.17 -1.41 -9.24
N GLY A 13 3.19 -2.11 -8.73
CA GLY A 13 4.59 -1.78 -9.03
C GLY A 13 4.97 -2.04 -10.49
N SER A 14 4.42 -3.08 -11.12
CA SER A 14 4.65 -3.36 -12.54
C SER A 14 4.00 -2.30 -13.43
N MET A 15 2.80 -1.83 -13.10
CA MET A 15 2.16 -0.73 -13.82
C MET A 15 2.89 0.59 -13.60
N ALA A 16 3.35 0.87 -12.37
CA ALA A 16 4.17 2.04 -12.07
C ALA A 16 5.50 2.02 -12.83
N ALA A 17 6.18 0.87 -12.86
CA ALA A 17 7.40 0.68 -13.65
C ALA A 17 7.12 0.97 -15.13
N TYR A 18 6.05 0.40 -15.69
CA TYR A 18 5.70 0.60 -17.10
C TYR A 18 5.37 2.06 -17.44
N ALA A 19 4.60 2.74 -16.59
CA ALA A 19 4.25 4.14 -16.78
C ALA A 19 5.49 5.04 -16.80
N LEU A 20 6.41 4.83 -15.84
CA LEU A 20 7.64 5.60 -15.74
C LEU A 20 8.59 5.31 -16.89
N ASP A 21 8.84 4.04 -17.20
CA ASP A 21 9.78 3.60 -18.27
C ASP A 21 9.28 3.98 -19.67
N SER A 22 8.00 4.36 -19.80
CA SER A 22 7.43 4.91 -21.04
C SER A 22 7.74 6.40 -21.24
N HIS A 23 8.29 7.09 -20.24
CA HIS A 23 8.71 8.49 -20.35
C HIS A 23 10.18 8.57 -20.79
N ASP A 24 10.46 9.32 -21.86
CA ASP A 24 11.78 9.40 -22.53
C ASP A 24 12.94 9.88 -21.65
N ASP A 25 12.64 10.46 -20.50
CA ASP A 25 13.61 11.05 -19.57
C ASP A 25 13.87 10.15 -18.37
N THR A 26 13.31 8.94 -18.29
CA THR A 26 13.52 8.05 -17.14
C THR A 26 14.36 6.84 -17.49
N THR A 27 15.07 6.32 -16.49
CA THR A 27 15.69 4.99 -16.53
C THR A 27 15.19 4.20 -15.34
N VAL A 28 14.41 3.15 -15.60
CA VAL A 28 13.81 2.36 -14.53
C VAL A 28 14.66 1.13 -14.20
N THR A 29 14.93 0.95 -12.91
CA THR A 29 15.48 -0.28 -12.34
C THR A 29 14.40 -0.97 -11.52
N THR A 30 14.04 -2.21 -11.87
CA THR A 30 12.99 -2.96 -11.18
C THR A 30 13.58 -4.11 -10.37
N VAL A 31 13.27 -4.14 -9.07
CA VAL A 31 13.62 -5.23 -8.17
C VAL A 31 12.52 -6.29 -8.21
N ILE A 32 12.82 -7.45 -8.79
CA ILE A 32 11.88 -8.55 -8.99
C ILE A 32 12.39 -9.77 -8.22
N ARG A 33 11.54 -10.34 -7.35
CA ARG A 33 11.91 -11.54 -6.58
C ARG A 33 11.36 -12.83 -7.18
N SER A 34 10.05 -13.03 -7.12
CA SER A 34 9.40 -14.29 -7.53
C SER A 34 9.44 -14.50 -9.04
N ASP A 35 9.24 -13.43 -9.81
CA ASP A 35 9.04 -13.53 -11.26
C ASP A 35 10.31 -13.21 -12.05
N TYR A 36 11.46 -13.10 -11.37
CA TYR A 36 12.67 -12.54 -11.98
C TYR A 36 13.08 -13.27 -13.24
N ASP A 37 13.15 -14.61 -13.18
CA ASP A 37 13.68 -15.39 -14.29
C ASP A 37 12.73 -15.29 -15.50
N ALA A 38 11.41 -15.35 -15.26
CA ALA A 38 10.39 -15.19 -16.30
C ALA A 38 10.41 -13.79 -16.94
N VAL A 39 10.47 -12.73 -16.14
CA VAL A 39 10.47 -11.35 -16.63
C VAL A 39 11.79 -10.98 -17.31
N LYS A 40 12.91 -11.50 -16.82
CA LYS A 40 14.22 -11.27 -17.45
C LYS A 40 14.31 -11.89 -18.84
N GLU A 41 13.73 -13.07 -19.03
CA GLU A 41 13.78 -13.78 -20.31
C GLU A 41 12.71 -13.26 -21.29
N ASN A 42 11.50 -13.02 -20.79
CA ASN A 42 10.32 -12.82 -21.65
C ASN A 42 9.60 -11.49 -21.45
N GLY A 43 9.90 -10.77 -20.38
CA GLY A 43 9.24 -9.53 -20.00
C GLY A 43 7.89 -9.79 -19.37
N TYR A 44 7.24 -8.70 -18.94
CA TYR A 44 5.86 -8.72 -18.54
C TYR A 44 4.94 -8.86 -19.76
N LYS A 45 3.90 -9.67 -19.60
CA LYS A 45 2.70 -9.66 -20.44
C LYS A 45 1.61 -9.00 -19.63
N ILE A 46 1.23 -7.80 -20.02
CA ILE A 46 0.25 -6.99 -19.31
C ILE A 46 -1.01 -6.94 -20.17
N LYS A 47 -2.11 -7.48 -19.66
CA LYS A 47 -3.43 -7.22 -20.21
C LYS A 47 -4.00 -6.01 -19.49
N SER A 48 -4.15 -4.90 -20.21
CA SER A 48 -4.45 -3.60 -19.60
C SER A 48 -5.71 -2.97 -20.16
N VAL A 49 -6.57 -2.48 -19.27
CA VAL A 49 -7.72 -1.64 -19.62
C VAL A 49 -7.30 -0.32 -20.28
N ASP A 50 -6.12 0.21 -19.91
CA ASP A 50 -5.62 1.51 -20.41
C ASP A 50 -4.76 1.38 -21.67
N TYR A 51 -3.98 0.28 -21.75
CA TYR A 51 -2.91 0.11 -22.73
C TYR A 51 -3.15 -1.03 -23.73
N GLY A 52 -4.20 -1.85 -23.54
CA GLY A 52 -4.40 -3.09 -24.28
C GLY A 52 -3.42 -4.18 -23.88
N ASP A 53 -3.13 -5.11 -24.80
CA ASP A 53 -2.18 -6.18 -24.58
C ASP A 53 -0.75 -5.69 -24.83
N VAL A 54 0.04 -5.58 -23.77
CA VAL A 54 1.41 -5.04 -23.78
C VAL A 54 2.42 -6.13 -23.45
N LYS A 55 3.53 -6.15 -24.20
CA LYS A 55 4.75 -6.85 -23.81
C LYS A 55 5.79 -5.82 -23.37
N TYR A 56 6.19 -5.86 -22.10
CA TYR A 56 7.05 -4.86 -21.48
C TYR A 56 8.29 -5.52 -20.87
N HIS A 57 9.48 -5.07 -21.28
CA HIS A 57 10.74 -5.40 -20.60
C HIS A 57 11.23 -4.15 -19.86
N PRO A 58 11.31 -4.18 -18.52
CA PRO A 58 11.93 -3.10 -17.77
C PRO A 58 13.37 -2.82 -18.22
N THR A 59 13.75 -1.55 -18.29
CA THR A 59 15.10 -1.12 -18.70
C THR A 59 16.22 -1.83 -17.94
N ASN A 60 16.18 -1.85 -16.60
CA ASN A 60 17.09 -2.66 -15.77
C ASN A 60 16.28 -3.59 -14.85
N ILE A 61 16.76 -4.83 -14.69
CA ILE A 61 16.11 -5.85 -13.85
C ILE A 61 17.14 -6.48 -12.89
N VAL A 62 16.83 -6.49 -11.60
CA VAL A 62 17.69 -7.04 -10.53
C VAL A 62 16.89 -7.91 -9.55
N LYS A 63 17.55 -8.89 -8.91
CA LYS A 63 16.91 -9.79 -7.91
C LYS A 63 16.81 -9.14 -6.54
N THR A 64 17.79 -8.29 -6.20
CA THR A 64 17.95 -7.74 -4.85
C THR A 64 18.19 -6.24 -4.87
N LEU A 65 17.97 -5.59 -3.73
CA LEU A 65 18.33 -4.18 -3.54
C LEU A 65 19.84 -3.95 -3.56
N GLU A 66 20.64 -4.95 -3.15
CA GLU A 66 22.10 -4.85 -3.20
C GLU A 66 22.59 -4.81 -4.66
N ASP A 67 22.03 -5.67 -5.53
CA ASP A 67 22.32 -5.65 -6.96
C ASP A 67 21.89 -4.33 -7.61
N ALA A 68 20.81 -3.71 -7.12
CA ALA A 68 20.30 -2.44 -7.65
C ALA A 68 21.30 -1.30 -7.51
N ARG A 69 22.20 -1.34 -6.51
CA ARG A 69 23.13 -0.25 -6.19
C ARG A 69 24.02 0.14 -7.35
N GLN A 70 24.31 -0.78 -8.27
CA GLN A 70 25.13 -0.51 -9.46
C GLN A 70 24.47 0.49 -10.44
N TYR A 71 23.15 0.68 -10.35
CA TYR A 71 22.36 1.60 -11.18
C TYR A 71 22.04 2.93 -10.46
N GLY A 72 22.46 3.06 -9.20
CA GLY A 72 22.28 4.28 -8.42
C GLY A 72 23.37 5.34 -8.67
N PRO A 73 23.26 6.52 -8.03
CA PRO A 73 22.18 6.91 -7.12
C PRO A 73 20.83 7.07 -7.85
N PHE A 74 19.73 6.82 -7.13
CA PHE A 74 18.38 6.95 -7.66
C PHE A 74 17.77 8.29 -7.25
N ASP A 75 17.18 9.00 -8.21
CA ASP A 75 16.39 10.20 -7.95
C ASP A 75 15.11 9.84 -7.20
N TYR A 76 14.47 8.74 -7.57
CA TYR A 76 13.25 8.23 -6.93
C TYR A 76 13.41 6.76 -6.53
N VAL A 77 13.07 6.45 -5.28
CA VAL A 77 12.93 5.07 -4.77
C VAL A 77 11.45 4.82 -4.51
N VAL A 78 10.79 4.14 -5.44
CA VAL A 78 9.35 3.83 -5.39
C VAL A 78 9.13 2.51 -4.66
N VAL A 79 8.36 2.56 -3.59
CA VAL A 79 8.01 1.41 -2.75
C VAL A 79 6.55 1.04 -2.98
N SER A 80 6.33 -0.14 -3.57
CA SER A 80 5.02 -0.73 -3.86
C SER A 80 4.87 -2.14 -3.30
N THR A 81 5.75 -2.55 -2.39
CA THR A 81 5.58 -3.77 -1.59
C THR A 81 4.40 -3.62 -0.62
N LYS A 82 3.90 -4.73 -0.07
CA LYS A 82 2.93 -4.68 1.03
C LYS A 82 3.54 -4.01 2.24
N ASN A 83 2.81 -3.11 2.89
CA ASN A 83 3.29 -2.42 4.09
C ASN A 83 2.88 -3.19 5.35
N THR A 84 3.82 -4.01 5.85
CA THR A 84 3.64 -4.90 7.00
C THR A 84 4.75 -4.62 8.03
N PRO A 85 4.69 -3.50 8.77
CA PRO A 85 5.77 -3.08 9.66
C PRO A 85 5.97 -4.01 10.87
N ASP A 86 4.99 -4.87 11.15
CA ASP A 86 5.07 -6.00 12.10
C ASP A 86 5.87 -7.20 11.57
N ILE A 87 6.27 -7.16 10.29
CA ILE A 87 7.10 -8.17 9.61
C ILE A 87 8.42 -7.55 9.15
N THR A 88 8.33 -6.50 8.31
CA THR A 88 9.47 -5.81 7.71
C THR A 88 9.21 -4.32 7.70
N LYS A 89 10.10 -3.55 8.32
CA LYS A 89 10.04 -2.10 8.34
C LYS A 89 10.57 -1.53 7.03
N VAL A 90 9.75 -0.71 6.36
CA VAL A 90 10.07 -0.14 5.03
C VAL A 90 11.34 0.70 5.07
N GLU A 91 11.49 1.52 6.11
CA GLU A 91 12.67 2.36 6.32
C GLU A 91 13.95 1.53 6.51
N ASN A 92 13.87 0.28 6.96
CA ASN A 92 15.02 -0.61 7.01
C ASN A 92 15.26 -1.33 5.68
N LEU A 93 14.18 -1.70 5.00
CA LEU A 93 14.26 -2.41 3.73
C LEU A 93 14.99 -1.60 2.66
N ILE A 94 14.71 -0.30 2.54
CA ILE A 94 15.23 0.55 1.45
C ILE A 94 16.63 1.12 1.71
N GLU A 95 17.23 0.85 2.87
CA GLU A 95 18.52 1.41 3.27
C GLU A 95 19.66 1.23 2.25
N PRO A 96 19.80 0.10 1.54
CA PRO A 96 20.90 -0.08 0.60
C PRO A 96 20.89 0.87 -0.60
N VAL A 97 19.75 1.49 -0.92
CA VAL A 97 19.52 2.21 -2.19
C VAL A 97 19.15 3.69 -2.00
N VAL A 98 18.79 4.11 -0.80
CA VAL A 98 18.49 5.52 -0.51
C VAL A 98 19.79 6.31 -0.39
N THR A 99 19.92 7.34 -1.22
CA THR A 99 21.03 8.30 -1.15
C THR A 99 20.55 9.56 -0.43
N GLU A 100 21.21 9.93 0.66
CA GLU A 100 20.90 11.13 1.45
C GLU A 100 20.88 12.39 0.55
N GLU A 101 19.91 13.28 0.78
CA GLU A 101 19.70 14.54 0.04
C GLU A 101 19.40 14.40 -1.48
N VAL A 102 19.62 13.22 -2.07
CA VAL A 102 19.39 12.94 -3.49
C VAL A 102 18.05 12.23 -3.72
N SER A 103 17.84 11.09 -3.06
CA SER A 103 16.67 10.26 -3.33
C SER A 103 15.41 10.86 -2.72
N ALA A 104 14.33 10.93 -3.51
CA ALA A 104 12.98 11.05 -3.00
C ALA A 104 12.36 9.65 -2.85
N ILE A 105 11.80 9.36 -1.67
CA ILE A 105 11.22 8.04 -1.37
C ILE A 105 9.72 8.12 -1.63
N VAL A 106 9.20 7.34 -2.59
CA VAL A 106 7.79 7.37 -3.01
C VAL A 106 7.07 6.17 -2.42
N LEU A 107 6.14 6.42 -1.50
CA LEU A 107 5.35 5.36 -0.85
C LEU A 107 4.00 5.21 -1.55
N LEU A 108 3.89 4.24 -2.47
CA LEU A 108 2.63 3.86 -3.11
C LEU A 108 1.75 2.95 -2.23
N GLN A 109 2.27 2.56 -1.07
CA GLN A 109 1.66 1.58 -0.18
C GLN A 109 0.40 2.13 0.49
N ASN A 110 -0.52 1.21 0.83
CA ASN A 110 -1.77 1.56 1.51
C ASN A 110 -1.53 2.00 2.97
N GLY A 111 -2.59 2.56 3.55
CA GLY A 111 -2.63 2.95 4.96
C GLY A 111 -2.37 4.43 5.20
N ILE A 112 -2.38 4.80 6.48
CA ILE A 112 -2.13 6.16 6.96
C ILE A 112 -0.90 6.17 7.88
N ASP A 113 -0.33 7.37 8.09
CA ASP A 113 0.84 7.58 8.96
C ASP A 113 2.08 6.74 8.57
N ILE A 114 2.21 6.40 7.28
CA ILE A 114 3.30 5.55 6.77
C ILE A 114 4.58 6.33 6.48
N GLY A 115 4.49 7.66 6.34
CA GLY A 115 5.63 8.54 6.07
C GLY A 115 6.48 8.83 7.31
N ALA A 116 5.87 8.86 8.50
CA ALA A 116 6.55 9.28 9.73
C ALA A 116 7.77 8.39 10.08
N PRO A 117 7.71 7.05 10.02
CA PRO A 117 8.89 6.20 10.24
C PRO A 117 10.01 6.44 9.24
N VAL A 118 9.66 6.70 7.97
CA VAL A 118 10.62 6.94 6.89
C VAL A 118 11.30 8.29 7.07
N ILE A 119 10.55 9.35 7.38
CA ILE A 119 11.10 10.69 7.68
C ILE A 119 12.01 10.64 8.91
N ALA A 120 11.63 9.88 9.94
CA ALA A 120 12.43 9.75 11.15
C ALA A 120 13.82 9.16 10.86
N LYS A 121 13.89 8.17 9.96
CA LYS A 121 15.17 7.55 9.55
C LYS A 121 15.93 8.36 8.50
N TYR A 122 15.22 8.99 7.56
CA TYR A 122 15.79 9.76 6.45
C TYR A 122 15.41 11.24 6.53
N PRO A 123 15.84 11.97 7.57
CA PRO A 123 15.36 13.33 7.86
C PRO A 123 15.74 14.38 6.81
N LYS A 124 16.67 14.05 5.91
CA LYS A 124 17.15 14.94 4.84
C LYS A 124 16.61 14.58 3.46
N ASN A 125 15.77 13.55 3.37
CA ASN A 125 15.17 13.10 2.12
C ASN A 125 13.71 13.53 2.04
N VAL A 126 13.25 13.78 0.82
CA VAL A 126 11.83 13.99 0.55
C VAL A 126 11.12 12.63 0.61
N VAL A 127 9.97 12.58 1.30
CA VAL A 127 9.12 11.38 1.34
C VAL A 127 7.79 11.73 0.68
N LEU A 128 7.55 11.13 -0.49
CA LEU A 128 6.35 11.32 -1.27
C LEU A 128 5.28 10.28 -0.89
N SER A 129 4.04 10.74 -0.87
CA SER A 129 2.86 9.91 -0.68
C SER A 129 2.23 9.66 -2.05
N GLY A 130 2.16 8.41 -2.48
CA GLY A 130 1.32 8.01 -3.61
C GLY A 130 0.08 7.27 -3.13
N VAL A 131 -1.09 7.77 -3.52
CA VAL A 131 -2.38 7.11 -3.29
C VAL A 131 -2.90 6.58 -4.63
N SER A 132 -2.59 5.32 -4.90
CA SER A 132 -3.01 4.64 -6.13
C SER A 132 -4.46 4.13 -5.99
N MET A 133 -5.28 4.42 -7.00
CA MET A 133 -6.61 3.90 -7.24
C MET A 133 -6.56 3.09 -8.54
N ILE A 134 -6.16 1.83 -8.43
CA ILE A 134 -5.92 0.92 -9.55
C ILE A 134 -6.48 -0.46 -9.21
N SER A 135 -6.92 -1.22 -10.21
CA SER A 135 -7.14 -2.66 -10.07
C SER A 135 -6.13 -3.41 -10.92
N SER A 136 -5.07 -3.93 -10.29
CA SER A 136 -4.05 -4.71 -10.99
C SER A 136 -3.58 -5.90 -10.14
N THR A 137 -3.52 -7.07 -10.77
CA THR A 137 -3.12 -8.33 -10.16
C THR A 137 -1.95 -8.93 -10.91
N ASN A 138 -0.91 -9.33 -10.16
CA ASN A 138 0.15 -10.20 -10.67
C ASN A 138 -0.25 -11.67 -10.44
N TYR A 139 -0.29 -12.45 -11.52
CA TYR A 139 -0.62 -13.88 -11.52
C TYR A 139 0.61 -14.82 -11.49
N GLY A 140 1.81 -14.26 -11.46
CA GLY A 140 3.08 -14.97 -11.58
C GLY A 140 3.55 -15.07 -13.04
N ASP A 141 4.78 -15.56 -13.23
CA ASP A 141 5.40 -15.79 -14.53
C ASP A 141 5.38 -14.58 -15.48
N GLY A 142 5.46 -13.37 -14.90
CA GLY A 142 5.42 -12.11 -15.64
C GLY A 142 4.04 -11.75 -16.21
N VAL A 143 2.95 -12.37 -15.75
CA VAL A 143 1.60 -12.08 -16.23
C VAL A 143 0.89 -11.11 -15.28
N ILE A 144 0.50 -9.94 -15.82
CA ILE A 144 -0.25 -8.90 -15.12
C ILE A 144 -1.62 -8.74 -15.78
N ASP A 145 -2.67 -8.69 -14.98
CA ASP A 145 -4.00 -8.24 -15.39
C ASP A 145 -4.28 -6.90 -14.73
N HIS A 146 -4.58 -5.89 -15.53
CA HIS A 146 -4.84 -4.51 -15.11
C HIS A 146 -6.24 -4.13 -15.59
N GLU A 147 -7.20 -4.25 -14.69
CA GLU A 147 -8.65 -4.22 -14.97
C GLU A 147 -9.28 -2.86 -14.70
N GLY A 148 -8.67 -2.04 -13.84
CA GLY A 148 -9.20 -0.73 -13.44
C GLY A 148 -8.18 0.36 -13.68
N HIS A 149 -8.63 1.46 -14.29
CA HIS A 149 -7.83 2.61 -14.72
C HIS A 149 -6.75 3.01 -13.71
N ASP A 150 -5.52 3.25 -14.18
CA ASP A 150 -4.41 3.69 -13.34
C ASP A 150 -4.56 5.18 -13.00
N PHE A 151 -5.15 5.43 -11.83
CA PHE A 151 -5.25 6.77 -11.26
C PHE A 151 -4.40 6.90 -10.00
N LEU A 152 -3.41 7.79 -10.03
CA LEU A 152 -2.47 8.03 -8.95
C LEU A 152 -2.56 9.49 -8.46
N LYS A 153 -2.67 9.68 -7.15
CA LYS A 153 -2.46 10.99 -6.53
C LYS A 153 -1.13 11.02 -5.80
N VAL A 154 -0.28 12.01 -6.08
CA VAL A 154 1.04 12.16 -5.48
C VAL A 154 1.18 13.50 -4.79
N GLY A 155 1.47 13.47 -3.50
CA GLY A 155 1.94 14.63 -2.74
C GLY A 155 3.13 14.25 -1.88
N TYR A 156 3.40 15.01 -0.82
CA TYR A 156 4.47 14.69 0.12
C TYR A 156 3.96 14.58 1.56
N PHE A 157 4.64 13.77 2.36
CA PHE A 157 4.51 13.83 3.81
C PHE A 157 5.39 14.99 4.29
N GLU A 158 4.82 15.93 5.04
CA GLU A 158 5.54 17.11 5.49
C GLU A 158 6.76 16.74 6.34
N ASN A 159 7.95 16.98 5.80
CA ASN A 159 9.20 16.93 6.53
C ASN A 159 9.60 18.35 6.93
N THR A 160 9.45 18.68 8.21
CA THR A 160 9.74 20.03 8.76
C THR A 160 11.21 20.44 8.69
N LYS A 161 12.11 19.51 8.33
CA LYS A 161 13.54 19.77 8.15
C LYS A 161 13.91 20.19 6.73
N LEU A 162 12.95 20.18 5.80
CA LEU A 162 13.15 20.53 4.39
C LEU A 162 12.24 21.70 3.98
N PRO A 163 12.66 22.56 3.03
CA PRO A 163 11.80 23.59 2.48
C PRO A 163 10.53 22.99 1.85
N LEU A 164 9.36 23.58 2.12
CA LEU A 164 8.08 23.11 1.57
C LEU A 164 8.08 23.10 0.03
N GLU A 165 8.56 24.18 -0.58
CA GLU A 165 8.66 24.31 -2.05
C GLU A 165 9.53 23.23 -2.68
N PHE A 166 10.57 22.76 -1.99
CA PHE A 166 11.42 21.69 -2.49
C PHE A 166 10.69 20.35 -2.50
N GLN A 167 9.95 20.03 -1.43
CA GLN A 167 9.16 18.81 -1.33
C GLN A 167 8.02 18.79 -2.35
N GLU A 168 7.32 19.92 -2.49
CA GLU A 168 6.28 20.12 -3.50
C GLU A 168 6.83 19.97 -4.92
N LYS A 169 7.98 20.59 -5.21
CA LYS A 169 8.62 20.45 -6.52
C LYS A 169 8.94 18.99 -6.84
N ARG A 170 9.53 18.24 -5.90
CA ARG A 170 9.84 16.81 -6.10
C ARG A 170 8.57 15.97 -6.33
N ALA A 171 7.46 16.31 -5.68
CA ALA A 171 6.18 15.65 -5.93
C ALA A 171 5.66 15.93 -7.35
N LYS A 172 5.65 17.20 -7.78
CA LYS A 172 5.21 17.61 -9.13
C LYS A 172 6.10 17.04 -10.23
N ASP A 173 7.42 17.08 -10.04
CA ASP A 173 8.37 16.46 -10.95
C ASP A 173 8.05 14.96 -11.12
N PHE A 174 7.73 14.23 -10.05
CA PHE A 174 7.33 12.82 -10.15
C PHE A 174 5.98 12.63 -10.85
N VAL A 175 5.00 13.51 -10.61
CA VAL A 175 3.71 13.51 -11.31
C VAL A 175 3.92 13.60 -12.82
N ASP A 176 4.74 14.55 -13.26
CA ASP A 176 5.04 14.76 -14.68
C ASP A 176 5.68 13.53 -15.32
N LEU A 177 6.57 12.84 -14.59
CA LEU A 177 7.22 11.61 -15.09
C LEU A 177 6.27 10.41 -15.18
N TYR A 178 5.29 10.30 -14.28
CA TYR A 178 4.36 9.17 -14.23
C TYR A 178 3.17 9.35 -15.16
N HIS A 179 2.66 10.59 -15.27
CA HIS A 179 1.49 10.92 -16.07
C HIS A 179 1.78 10.80 -17.57
N ASN A 180 0.88 10.17 -18.31
CA ASN A 180 0.95 10.07 -19.76
C ASN A 180 -0.44 10.07 -20.39
N GLY A 181 -0.52 9.92 -21.71
CA GLY A 181 -1.81 9.97 -22.44
C GLY A 181 -2.79 8.81 -22.19
N LYS A 182 -2.45 7.86 -21.30
CA LYS A 182 -3.24 6.64 -21.02
C LYS A 182 -3.53 6.41 -19.55
N ASN A 183 -2.75 7.00 -18.63
CA ASN A 183 -3.02 6.99 -17.19
C ASN A 183 -3.23 8.41 -16.66
N GLU A 184 -3.65 8.52 -15.41
CA GLU A 184 -3.81 9.82 -14.75
C GLU A 184 -2.97 9.85 -13.47
N CYS A 185 -2.04 10.81 -13.38
CA CYS A 185 -1.31 11.10 -12.15
C CYS A 185 -1.46 12.58 -11.85
N LEU A 186 -1.94 12.90 -10.65
CA LEU A 186 -2.22 14.27 -10.23
C LEU A 186 -1.45 14.61 -8.95
N TYR A 187 -1.04 15.87 -8.85
CA TYR A 187 -0.51 16.40 -7.60
C TYR A 187 -1.62 16.44 -6.52
N ASP A 188 -1.30 15.96 -5.33
CA ASP A 188 -2.20 15.89 -4.18
C ASP A 188 -1.88 17.02 -3.21
N GLU A 189 -2.69 18.08 -3.24
CA GLU A 189 -2.57 19.23 -2.34
C GLU A 189 -2.89 18.87 -0.88
N ASP A 190 -3.65 17.80 -0.65
CA ASP A 190 -4.04 17.34 0.70
C ASP A 190 -3.92 15.81 0.81
N VAL A 191 -2.67 15.37 0.95
CA VAL A 191 -2.31 13.96 1.18
C VAL A 191 -3.07 13.36 2.35
N LYS A 192 -3.28 14.14 3.42
CA LYS A 192 -3.93 13.65 4.64
C LYS A 192 -5.40 13.35 4.36
N TYR A 193 -6.10 14.27 3.70
CA TYR A 193 -7.47 14.07 3.23
C TYR A 193 -7.58 12.87 2.30
N THR A 194 -6.76 12.79 1.26
CA THR A 194 -6.83 11.73 0.25
C THR A 194 -6.62 10.34 0.88
N ARG A 195 -5.67 10.19 1.81
CA ARG A 195 -5.45 8.92 2.50
C ARG A 195 -6.60 8.54 3.44
N TRP A 196 -7.12 9.48 4.23
CA TRP A 196 -8.29 9.22 5.08
C TRP A 196 -9.53 8.86 4.26
N ARG A 197 -9.77 9.57 3.15
CA ARG A 197 -10.84 9.26 2.20
C ARG A 197 -10.73 7.82 1.70
N LYS A 198 -9.54 7.38 1.27
CA LYS A 198 -9.32 5.98 0.84
C LYS A 198 -9.51 4.98 1.99
N LEU A 199 -9.15 5.38 3.21
CA LEU A 199 -9.27 4.53 4.40
C LEU A 199 -10.72 4.25 4.79
N VAL A 200 -11.69 5.08 4.39
CA VAL A 200 -13.12 4.78 4.58
C VAL A 200 -13.48 3.41 4.01
N TYR A 201 -12.97 3.06 2.83
CA TYR A 201 -13.10 1.71 2.27
C TYR A 201 -12.11 0.73 2.90
N ASN A 202 -10.83 1.11 2.93
CA ASN A 202 -9.75 0.17 3.27
C ASN A 202 -9.75 -0.29 4.72
N ALA A 203 -10.25 0.48 5.68
CA ALA A 203 -10.38 0.07 7.08
C ALA A 203 -11.75 -0.56 7.42
N THR A 204 -12.67 -0.65 6.45
CA THR A 204 -14.03 -1.18 6.68
C THR A 204 -14.37 -2.33 5.74
N LEU A 205 -14.81 -2.07 4.50
CA LEU A 205 -15.19 -3.07 3.51
C LEU A 205 -14.11 -4.13 3.32
N ASN A 206 -12.88 -3.69 3.10
CA ASN A 206 -11.73 -4.56 2.86
C ASN A 206 -11.52 -5.56 4.02
N PRO A 207 -11.30 -5.13 5.27
CA PRO A 207 -11.10 -6.05 6.40
C PRO A 207 -12.36 -6.82 6.81
N ILE A 208 -13.57 -6.28 6.64
CA ILE A 208 -14.80 -7.02 6.93
C ILE A 208 -14.96 -8.18 5.94
N CYS A 209 -14.72 -7.93 4.64
CA CYS A 209 -14.65 -8.99 3.63
C CYS A 209 -13.58 -10.04 3.98
N THR A 210 -12.41 -9.59 4.48
CA THR A 210 -11.34 -10.49 4.95
C THR A 210 -11.80 -11.38 6.11
N LEU A 211 -12.47 -10.81 7.12
CA LEU A 211 -12.94 -11.54 8.31
C LEU A 211 -14.04 -12.55 7.98
N THR A 212 -14.96 -12.18 7.09
CA THR A 212 -16.08 -13.06 6.68
C THR A 212 -15.71 -14.00 5.52
N ASN A 213 -14.56 -13.78 4.89
CA ASN A 213 -14.07 -14.49 3.70
C ASN A 213 -15.05 -14.43 2.50
N VAL A 214 -15.82 -13.35 2.37
CA VAL A 214 -16.70 -13.10 1.22
C VAL A 214 -16.31 -11.81 0.50
N ASP A 215 -16.56 -11.72 -0.79
CA ASP A 215 -16.41 -10.50 -1.59
C ASP A 215 -17.46 -9.43 -1.23
N VAL A 216 -17.27 -8.20 -1.73
CA VAL A 216 -18.10 -7.03 -1.41
C VAL A 216 -19.57 -7.25 -1.79
N GLY A 217 -19.84 -7.81 -2.97
CA GLY A 217 -21.20 -8.08 -3.43
C GLY A 217 -21.93 -9.07 -2.53
N ARG A 218 -21.27 -10.18 -2.17
CA ARG A 218 -21.84 -11.15 -1.20
C ARG A 218 -22.01 -10.54 0.19
N LEU A 219 -21.05 -9.74 0.66
CA LEU A 219 -21.15 -9.07 1.96
C LEU A 219 -22.41 -8.19 2.04
N GLU A 220 -22.69 -7.43 0.99
CA GLU A 220 -23.91 -6.63 0.89
C GLU A 220 -25.17 -7.49 0.89
N MET A 221 -25.25 -8.50 0.02
CA MET A 221 -26.43 -9.39 -0.08
C MET A 221 -26.76 -10.08 1.25
N PHE A 222 -25.76 -10.31 2.10
CA PHE A 222 -25.93 -10.91 3.42
C PHE A 222 -26.20 -9.88 4.54
N GLY A 223 -26.41 -8.61 4.18
CA GLY A 223 -26.72 -7.52 5.12
C GLY A 223 -25.51 -6.94 5.84
N GLY A 224 -24.29 -7.32 5.46
CA GLY A 224 -23.06 -6.88 6.13
C GLY A 224 -22.80 -5.39 6.07
N VAL A 225 -23.35 -4.70 5.05
CA VAL A 225 -23.20 -3.24 4.90
C VAL A 225 -23.84 -2.50 6.08
N GLU A 226 -25.11 -2.78 6.38
CA GLU A 226 -25.84 -2.14 7.47
C GLU A 226 -25.35 -2.60 8.85
N LEU A 227 -25.05 -3.90 8.98
CA LEU A 227 -24.67 -4.51 10.25
C LEU A 227 -23.27 -4.11 10.74
N MET A 228 -22.32 -3.92 9.81
CA MET A 228 -20.90 -3.79 10.15
C MET A 228 -20.20 -2.64 9.43
N VAL A 229 -20.41 -2.48 8.12
CA VAL A 229 -19.65 -1.50 7.31
C VAL A 229 -20.00 -0.07 7.69
N ARG A 230 -21.27 0.31 7.69
CA ARG A 230 -21.68 1.69 8.02
C ARG A 230 -21.28 2.12 9.43
N PRO A 231 -21.47 1.31 10.49
CA PRO A 231 -20.93 1.62 11.82
C PRO A 231 -19.42 1.87 11.79
N ALA A 232 -18.64 0.98 11.15
CA ALA A 232 -17.20 1.13 11.06
C ALA A 232 -16.78 2.38 10.28
N MET A 233 -17.47 2.72 9.18
CA MET A 233 -17.20 3.92 8.39
C MET A 233 -17.43 5.20 9.21
N ARG A 234 -18.49 5.26 10.02
CA ARG A 234 -18.73 6.41 10.90
C ARG A 234 -17.60 6.61 11.91
N GLU A 235 -17.04 5.52 12.44
CA GLU A 235 -15.85 5.60 13.30
C GLU A 235 -14.64 6.13 12.52
N VAL A 236 -14.39 5.67 11.28
CA VAL A 236 -13.31 6.23 10.43
C VAL A 236 -13.48 7.74 10.24
N LEU A 237 -14.70 8.20 9.95
CA LEU A 237 -15.02 9.63 9.77
C LEU A 237 -14.79 10.42 11.05
N ALA A 238 -15.19 9.89 12.21
CA ALA A 238 -14.97 10.52 13.51
C ALA A 238 -13.47 10.63 13.85
N ILE A 239 -12.70 9.58 13.59
CA ILE A 239 -11.25 9.58 13.81
C ILE A 239 -10.57 10.58 12.86
N ALA A 240 -10.91 10.55 11.57
CA ALA A 240 -10.39 11.49 10.58
C ALA A 240 -10.63 12.94 11.02
N LYS A 241 -11.83 13.24 11.51
CA LYS A 241 -12.18 14.58 12.03
C LYS A 241 -11.32 14.98 13.22
N SER A 242 -11.06 14.06 14.14
CA SER A 242 -10.17 14.31 15.29
C SER A 242 -8.71 14.52 14.87
N ASP A 243 -8.32 13.96 13.72
CA ASP A 243 -7.01 14.12 13.10
C ASP A 243 -6.97 15.31 12.12
N GLY A 244 -7.96 16.21 12.19
CA GLY A 244 -8.00 17.45 11.39
C GLY A 244 -8.51 17.31 9.97
N VAL A 245 -9.05 16.14 9.58
CA VAL A 245 -9.62 15.90 8.25
C VAL A 245 -11.13 15.75 8.34
N THR A 246 -11.88 16.66 7.76
CA THR A 246 -13.35 16.53 7.66
C THR A 246 -13.72 15.85 6.35
N LEU A 247 -14.31 14.66 6.44
CA LEU A 247 -14.90 13.93 5.32
C LEU A 247 -16.43 14.06 5.37
N ASP A 248 -17.06 14.34 4.23
CA ASP A 248 -18.52 14.37 4.12
C ASP A 248 -19.11 12.94 4.22
N GLU A 249 -20.24 12.77 4.92
CA GLU A 249 -20.84 11.45 5.13
C GLU A 249 -21.27 10.77 3.81
N SER A 250 -21.53 11.53 2.73
CA SER A 250 -21.81 10.98 1.40
C SER A 250 -20.66 10.13 0.84
N ILE A 251 -19.44 10.29 1.35
CA ILE A 251 -18.32 9.42 0.98
C ILE A 251 -18.60 7.96 1.32
N MET A 252 -19.40 7.70 2.36
CA MET A 252 -19.75 6.34 2.76
C MET A 252 -20.55 5.66 1.65
N GLU A 253 -21.59 6.31 1.13
CA GLU A 253 -22.38 5.76 0.02
C GLU A 253 -21.53 5.58 -1.22
N PHE A 254 -20.69 6.57 -1.55
CA PHE A 254 -19.78 6.46 -2.68
C PHE A 254 -18.88 5.21 -2.59
N MET A 255 -18.32 4.94 -1.41
CA MET A 255 -17.43 3.79 -1.19
C MET A 255 -18.18 2.46 -1.15
N ILE A 256 -19.42 2.44 -0.66
CA ILE A 256 -20.24 1.24 -0.66
C ILE A 256 -20.65 0.86 -2.09
N ARG A 257 -20.95 1.85 -2.93
CA ARG A 257 -21.42 1.65 -4.31
C ARG A 257 -20.29 1.53 -5.34
N SER A 258 -19.02 1.73 -4.95
CA SER A 258 -17.90 1.81 -5.92
C SER A 258 -17.66 0.52 -6.69
N ASP A 259 -18.11 -0.61 -6.15
CA ASP A 259 -17.94 -1.95 -6.74
C ASP A 259 -19.26 -2.53 -7.28
N ASP A 260 -20.31 -1.71 -7.43
CA ASP A 260 -21.62 -2.15 -7.92
C ASP A 260 -21.50 -2.88 -9.26
N GLY A 261 -22.20 -4.03 -9.36
CA GLY A 261 -22.19 -4.87 -10.56
C GLY A 261 -21.04 -5.89 -10.61
N VAL A 262 -20.12 -5.89 -9.64
CA VAL A 262 -18.99 -6.82 -9.60
C VAL A 262 -18.90 -7.54 -8.25
N TYR A 263 -18.66 -8.86 -8.26
CA TYR A 263 -18.30 -9.62 -7.05
C TYR A 263 -16.82 -9.39 -6.70
N TYR A 264 -16.49 -8.16 -6.31
CA TYR A 264 -15.11 -7.73 -6.13
C TYR A 264 -14.52 -8.25 -4.81
N SER A 265 -13.37 -8.93 -4.90
CA SER A 265 -12.61 -9.37 -3.73
C SER A 265 -11.52 -8.34 -3.38
N PRO A 266 -11.64 -7.62 -2.25
CA PRO A 266 -10.68 -6.59 -1.87
C PRO A 266 -9.28 -7.16 -1.59
N SER A 267 -8.26 -6.31 -1.70
CA SER A 267 -6.86 -6.73 -1.64
C SER A 267 -6.45 -7.50 -0.39
N MET A 268 -6.96 -7.14 0.79
CA MET A 268 -6.63 -7.84 2.05
C MET A 268 -7.26 -9.24 2.09
N LEU A 269 -8.47 -9.40 1.53
CA LEU A 269 -9.10 -10.71 1.36
C LEU A 269 -8.31 -11.59 0.38
N VAL A 270 -7.85 -11.02 -0.74
CA VAL A 270 -7.00 -11.73 -1.70
C VAL A 270 -5.70 -12.18 -1.03
N ASP A 271 -5.05 -11.32 -0.26
CA ASP A 271 -3.83 -11.67 0.49
C ASP A 271 -4.09 -12.80 1.50
N LEU A 272 -5.17 -12.71 2.28
CA LEU A 272 -5.53 -13.76 3.23
C LEU A 272 -5.76 -15.11 2.52
N ARG A 273 -6.47 -15.13 1.39
CA ARG A 273 -6.74 -16.34 0.59
C ARG A 273 -5.46 -16.94 -0.01
N LYS A 274 -4.47 -16.11 -0.33
CA LYS A 274 -3.13 -16.54 -0.76
C LYS A 274 -2.21 -16.95 0.40
N GLY A 275 -2.69 -16.85 1.64
CA GLY A 275 -1.89 -17.09 2.84
C GLY A 275 -0.78 -16.05 3.03
N ASN A 276 -0.95 -14.83 2.52
CA ASN A 276 -0.02 -13.72 2.72
C ASN A 276 -0.29 -12.98 4.03
N TYR A 277 0.72 -12.25 4.51
CA TYR A 277 0.52 -11.23 5.53
C TYR A 277 -0.39 -10.11 5.01
N VAL A 278 -1.18 -9.52 5.90
CA VAL A 278 -2.04 -8.38 5.58
C VAL A 278 -1.43 -7.07 6.08
N GLU A 279 -1.80 -5.95 5.45
CA GLU A 279 -1.35 -4.59 5.81
C GLU A 279 -2.04 -4.07 7.10
N LEU A 280 -2.04 -4.90 8.14
CA LEU A 280 -2.81 -4.74 9.38
C LEU A 280 -2.53 -3.41 10.08
N GLU A 281 -1.26 -3.15 10.35
CA GLU A 281 -0.86 -2.05 11.23
C GLU A 281 -1.12 -0.70 10.59
N VAL A 282 -0.96 -0.56 9.27
CA VAL A 282 -1.12 0.73 8.59
C VAL A 282 -2.54 1.02 8.14
N ILE A 283 -3.37 -0.02 7.97
CA ILE A 283 -4.78 0.12 7.58
C ILE A 283 -5.70 0.17 8.80
N ASN A 284 -5.54 -0.72 9.79
CA ASN A 284 -6.43 -0.82 10.94
C ASN A 284 -5.74 -0.41 12.26
N GLY A 285 -4.45 -0.70 12.43
CA GLY A 285 -3.73 -0.37 13.66
C GLY A 285 -3.55 1.13 13.88
N ASN A 286 -3.05 1.85 12.88
CA ASN A 286 -2.80 3.29 12.91
C ASN A 286 -4.07 4.11 13.21
N PRO A 287 -5.22 3.92 12.53
CA PRO A 287 -6.42 4.68 12.89
C PRO A 287 -6.91 4.38 14.31
N VAL A 288 -6.83 3.14 14.79
CA VAL A 288 -7.17 2.79 16.19
C VAL A 288 -6.24 3.51 17.18
N ARG A 289 -4.94 3.57 16.90
CA ARG A 289 -3.99 4.34 17.72
C ARG A 289 -4.28 5.83 17.73
N ILE A 290 -4.65 6.40 16.57
CA ILE A 290 -5.05 7.82 16.47
C ILE A 290 -6.33 8.07 17.27
N ALA A 291 -7.33 7.17 17.18
CA ALA A 291 -8.55 7.25 17.98
C ALA A 291 -8.25 7.31 19.47
N GLN A 292 -7.43 6.38 19.97
CA GLN A 292 -7.00 6.32 21.37
C GLN A 292 -6.27 7.59 21.81
N LYS A 293 -5.31 8.07 21.00
CA LYS A 293 -4.54 9.28 21.27
C LYS A 293 -5.44 10.52 21.38
N ASN A 294 -6.48 10.59 20.55
CA ASN A 294 -7.38 11.74 20.46
C ASN A 294 -8.64 11.61 21.33
N GLY A 295 -8.81 10.50 22.06
CA GLY A 295 -10.00 10.25 22.88
C GLY A 295 -11.29 10.04 22.09
N VAL A 296 -11.19 9.45 20.89
CA VAL A 296 -12.35 9.10 20.05
C VAL A 296 -12.71 7.63 20.26
N ASP A 297 -13.98 7.36 20.54
CA ASP A 297 -14.50 6.01 20.63
C ASP A 297 -14.55 5.36 19.23
N ALA A 298 -13.89 4.21 19.10
CA ALA A 298 -13.87 3.41 17.88
C ALA A 298 -14.00 1.90 18.15
N PRO A 299 -15.07 1.45 18.85
CA PRO A 299 -15.22 0.06 19.27
C PRO A 299 -15.28 -0.93 18.11
N VAL A 300 -15.93 -0.60 16.99
CA VAL A 300 -16.05 -1.49 15.84
C VAL A 300 -14.69 -1.68 15.15
N LEU A 301 -13.97 -0.59 14.86
CA LEU A 301 -12.63 -0.65 14.28
C LEU A 301 -11.63 -1.34 15.22
N THR A 302 -11.75 -1.12 16.52
CA THR A 302 -10.92 -1.80 17.53
C THR A 302 -11.16 -3.30 17.52
N MET A 303 -12.43 -3.75 17.41
CA MET A 303 -12.76 -5.16 17.29
C MET A 303 -12.21 -5.76 16.00
N ILE A 304 -12.38 -5.08 14.86
CA ILE A 304 -11.85 -5.50 13.55
C ILE A 304 -10.32 -5.67 13.64
N TYR A 305 -9.61 -4.67 14.18
CA TYR A 305 -8.16 -4.72 14.36
C TYR A 305 -7.74 -5.93 15.21
N ASN A 306 -8.39 -6.16 16.35
CA ASN A 306 -8.04 -7.27 17.25
C ASN A 306 -8.26 -8.64 16.60
N LEU A 307 -9.37 -8.83 15.88
CA LEU A 307 -9.63 -10.08 15.16
C LEU A 307 -8.60 -10.33 14.05
N LEU A 308 -8.27 -9.29 13.27
CA LEU A 308 -7.24 -9.39 12.24
C LEU A 308 -5.86 -9.63 12.82
N LYS A 309 -5.53 -9.08 13.99
CA LYS A 309 -4.27 -9.35 14.68
C LYS A 309 -4.11 -10.83 14.99
N VAL A 310 -5.18 -11.50 15.45
CA VAL A 310 -5.16 -12.95 15.67
C VAL A 310 -4.99 -13.72 14.35
N ILE A 311 -5.65 -13.27 13.28
CA ILE A 311 -5.47 -13.85 11.94
C ILE A 311 -4.04 -13.68 11.42
N GLN A 312 -3.44 -12.50 11.61
CA GLN A 312 -2.06 -12.21 11.23
C GLN A 312 -1.08 -13.11 12.00
N LEU A 313 -1.29 -13.32 13.30
CA LEU A 313 -0.51 -14.27 14.10
C LEU A 313 -0.65 -15.71 13.58
N ARG A 314 -1.87 -16.15 13.25
CA ARG A 314 -2.09 -17.45 12.61
C ARG A 314 -1.33 -17.57 11.28
N THR A 315 -1.27 -16.49 10.48
CA THR A 315 -0.47 -16.47 9.25
C THR A 315 1.03 -16.49 9.53
N LYS A 316 1.50 -15.77 10.56
CA LYS A 316 2.90 -15.82 11.02
C LYS A 316 3.27 -17.24 11.44
N GLU A 317 2.41 -17.92 12.20
CA GLU A 317 2.61 -19.31 12.64
C GLU A 317 2.70 -20.25 11.43
N ALA A 318 1.73 -20.18 10.51
CA ALA A 318 1.71 -21.02 9.32
C ALA A 318 2.93 -20.83 8.40
N LYS A 319 3.58 -19.65 8.46
CA LYS A 319 4.83 -19.33 7.74
C LYS A 319 6.10 -19.60 8.55
N GLY A 320 5.98 -20.08 9.79
CA GLY A 320 7.11 -20.32 10.68
C GLY A 320 7.80 -19.05 11.21
N ALA A 321 7.13 -17.90 11.16
CA ALA A 321 7.65 -16.64 11.70
C ALA A 321 7.44 -16.49 13.22
N ILE A 322 6.53 -17.29 13.79
CA ILE A 322 6.37 -17.47 15.23
C ILE A 322 6.20 -18.97 15.51
N GLU A 323 6.55 -19.39 16.71
CA GLU A 323 6.36 -20.77 17.18
C GLU A 323 5.40 -20.76 18.37
N VAL A 324 4.31 -21.52 18.27
CA VAL A 324 3.42 -21.76 19.40
C VAL A 324 3.91 -22.99 20.17
N PRO A 325 3.90 -22.98 21.51
CA PRO A 325 4.28 -24.13 22.29
C PRO A 325 3.43 -25.34 21.96
N LYS A 326 4.07 -26.52 21.94
CA LYS A 326 3.38 -27.80 21.76
C LYS A 326 2.32 -28.02 22.83
N ASP A 327 2.64 -27.67 24.08
CA ASP A 327 1.73 -27.73 25.21
C ASP A 327 1.21 -26.34 25.53
N ARG A 328 -0.12 -26.17 25.57
CA ARG A 328 -0.76 -24.88 25.85
C ARG A 328 -0.44 -24.43 27.28
N PRO A 329 0.19 -23.24 27.48
CA PRO A 329 0.48 -22.72 28.81
C PRO A 329 -0.77 -22.54 29.67
N LEU A 330 -0.64 -22.78 30.98
CA LEU A 330 -1.70 -22.54 31.96
C LEU A 330 -1.69 -21.08 32.44
N PRO A 331 -2.82 -20.57 32.98
CA PRO A 331 -2.84 -19.26 33.61
C PRO A 331 -1.80 -19.17 34.74
N GLY A 332 -0.83 -18.27 34.61
CA GLY A 332 0.28 -18.09 35.56
C GLY A 332 1.65 -18.49 35.03
N ASP A 333 1.71 -19.25 33.93
CA ASP A 333 2.96 -19.53 33.24
C ASP A 333 3.43 -18.27 32.51
N SER A 334 4.69 -17.86 32.70
CA SER A 334 5.28 -16.78 31.92
C SER A 334 5.54 -17.27 30.50
N PHE A 335 4.66 -16.93 29.56
CA PHE A 335 4.87 -17.18 28.14
C PHE A 335 4.89 -15.87 27.37
N VAL A 336 5.97 -15.66 26.62
CA VAL A 336 6.12 -14.57 25.66
C VAL A 336 6.20 -15.20 24.28
N LEU A 337 5.28 -14.82 23.39
CA LEU A 337 5.31 -15.26 22.01
C LEU A 337 6.40 -14.47 21.27
N GLU A 338 7.57 -15.07 21.11
CA GLU A 338 8.67 -14.46 20.36
C GLU A 338 8.22 -14.16 18.91
N GLY A 339 8.45 -12.94 18.43
CA GLY A 339 8.03 -12.49 17.09
C GLY A 339 6.56 -12.05 16.95
N SER A 340 5.80 -12.00 18.05
CA SER A 340 4.38 -11.55 18.05
C SER A 340 4.17 -10.07 17.73
#